data_AF-A0A9D1PJJ7-F1
#
_entry.id   AF-A0A9D1PJJ7-F1
#
_cell.length_a   1.000
_cell.length_b   1.000
_cell.length_c   1.000
_cell.angle_alpha   90.00
_cell.angle_beta   90.00
_cell.angle_gamma   90.00
#
_symmetry.space_group_name_H-M   'P 1'
#
loop_
_entity.id
_entity.type
_entity.pdbx_description
1 polymer ?
#
loop_
_entity_poly.entity_id
_entity_poly.type
_entity_poly.pdbx_seq_one_letter_code
_entity_poly.pdbx_strand_id
1 'polypeptide(L)'
;MKISDIKYVVLINLISILFIYICYIIYKKRQPMTVRRMRKEIKPLIKSSDFNPFANDFSKMRMMLAAIDDYVPPERTIASLLVLWHIKGLISLEITPKKHLKSFGEQNQESIRFITRQDKNLTGAEKLFFEMLSNWTDESDILQKSELYQLARQNSSLIFQRIEQFIIEGKHGLRATGQMQPEKKRRHFGFLDEQRPIFTSKGVRQAAELKSYQAWLKMQNNIDFKLWSDAVLLEAENAISDKQILNISKALSQTIMTAANAGKQSKSLGD
;
A
#
# COMPACT_ATOMS: atom_id res chain seq x y z
N MET A 1 8.19 66.33 -16.73
CA MET A 1 8.22 64.89 -17.04
C MET A 1 7.37 64.67 -18.27
N LYS A 2 7.95 64.24 -19.40
CA LYS A 2 7.19 64.12 -20.66
C LYS A 2 6.32 62.86 -20.59
N ILE A 3 5.13 62.89 -21.21
CA ILE A 3 4.21 61.75 -21.27
C ILE A 3 4.89 60.50 -21.87
N SER A 4 5.91 60.69 -22.72
CA SER A 4 6.79 59.63 -23.22
C SER A 4 7.51 58.86 -22.10
N ASP A 5 8.03 59.56 -21.10
CA ASP A 5 8.87 58.99 -20.04
C ASP A 5 8.03 58.09 -19.12
N ILE A 6 6.78 58.49 -18.86
CA ILE A 6 5.81 57.70 -18.09
C ILE A 6 5.47 56.39 -18.81
N LYS A 7 5.27 56.44 -20.14
CA LYS A 7 4.99 55.24 -20.94
C LYS A 7 6.17 54.26 -20.95
N TYR A 8 7.41 54.76 -21.03
CA TYR A 8 8.61 53.91 -20.95
C TYR A 8 8.76 53.24 -19.59
N VAL A 9 8.54 53.97 -18.50
CA VAL A 9 8.61 53.40 -17.13
C VAL A 9 7.53 52.32 -16.93
N VAL A 10 6.30 52.56 -17.40
CA VAL A 10 5.22 51.56 -17.32
C VAL A 10 5.55 50.31 -18.14
N LEU A 11 6.11 50.46 -19.34
CA LEU A 11 6.51 49.33 -20.19
C LEU A 11 7.62 48.50 -19.55
N ILE A 12 8.65 49.15 -18.99
CA ILE A 12 9.76 48.47 -18.29
C ILE A 12 9.24 47.69 -17.07
N ASN A 13 8.31 48.26 -16.30
CA ASN A 13 7.69 47.57 -15.17
C ASN A 13 6.88 46.34 -15.62
N LEU A 14 6.11 46.45 -16.70
CA LEU A 14 5.36 45.31 -17.26
C LEU A 14 6.30 44.18 -17.73
N ILE A 15 7.39 44.51 -18.41
CA ILE A 15 8.40 43.54 -18.85
C ILE A 15 9.07 42.87 -17.64
N SER A 16 9.39 43.65 -16.60
CA SER A 16 10.01 43.14 -15.38
C SER A 16 9.08 42.17 -14.64
N ILE A 17 7.79 42.50 -14.53
CA ILE A 17 6.78 41.60 -13.94
C ILE A 17 6.64 40.32 -14.78
N LEU A 18 6.60 40.44 -16.11
CA LEU A 18 6.53 39.29 -17.01
C LEU A 18 7.75 38.38 -16.84
N PHE A 19 8.95 38.95 -16.72
CA PHE A 19 10.19 38.22 -16.51
C PHE A 19 10.21 37.50 -15.15
N ILE A 20 9.80 38.18 -14.08
CA ILE A 20 9.66 37.58 -12.74
C ILE A 20 8.66 36.43 -12.79
N TYR A 21 7.53 36.61 -13.49
CA TYR A 21 6.51 35.57 -13.66
C TYR A 21 7.04 34.35 -14.44
N ILE A 22 7.80 34.57 -15.52
CA ILE A 22 8.46 33.48 -16.28
C ILE A 22 9.46 32.75 -15.39
N CYS A 23 10.32 33.48 -14.65
CA CYS A 23 11.26 32.89 -13.71
C CYS A 23 10.54 32.06 -12.64
N TYR A 24 9.43 32.57 -12.11
CA TYR A 24 8.59 31.86 -11.14
C TYR A 24 7.98 30.58 -11.74
N ILE A 25 7.47 30.62 -12.98
CA ILE A 25 6.96 29.44 -13.68
C ILE A 25 8.07 28.38 -13.86
N ILE A 26 9.25 28.80 -14.34
CA ILE A 26 10.39 27.90 -14.55
C ILE A 26 10.82 27.28 -13.22
N TYR A 27 10.94 28.10 -12.16
CA TYR A 27 11.25 27.64 -10.82
C TYR A 27 10.23 26.61 -10.33
N LYS A 28 8.94 26.90 -10.44
CA LYS A 28 7.86 25.98 -10.06
C LYS A 28 7.89 24.68 -10.89
N LYS A 29 8.18 24.75 -12.19
CA LYS A 29 8.33 23.57 -13.05
C LYS A 29 9.54 22.71 -12.67
N ARG A 30 10.63 23.31 -12.17
CA ARG A 30 11.87 22.62 -11.77
C ARG A 30 11.86 22.06 -10.35
N GLN A 31 10.87 22.39 -9.53
CA GLN A 31 10.76 21.81 -8.18
C GLN A 31 10.55 20.29 -8.24
N PRO A 32 11.13 19.52 -7.31
CA PRO A 32 11.00 18.07 -7.30
C PRO A 32 9.55 17.64 -7.15
N MET A 33 9.19 16.54 -7.82
CA MET A 33 7.86 15.93 -7.72
C MET A 33 7.75 15.12 -6.42
N THR A 34 7.61 15.82 -5.31
CA THR A 34 7.37 15.19 -4.01
C THR A 34 5.99 14.54 -3.97
N VAL A 35 5.79 13.63 -3.01
CA VAL A 35 4.49 12.99 -2.75
C VAL A 35 3.32 13.99 -2.72
N ARG A 36 3.48 15.09 -1.95
CA ARG A 36 2.44 16.11 -1.80
C ARG A 36 2.13 16.81 -3.13
N ARG A 37 3.15 17.05 -3.96
CA ARG A 37 2.96 17.66 -5.28
C ARG A 37 2.30 16.69 -6.25
N MET A 38 2.75 15.43 -6.28
CA MET A 38 2.14 14.36 -7.07
C MET A 38 0.64 14.27 -6.79
N ARG A 39 0.22 14.24 -5.52
CA ARG A 39 -1.21 14.19 -5.14
C ARG A 39 -2.02 15.36 -5.71
N LYS A 40 -1.44 16.55 -5.86
CA LYS A 40 -2.12 17.69 -6.48
C LYS A 40 -2.20 17.54 -7.99
N GLU A 41 -1.13 17.05 -8.63
CA GLU A 41 -1.06 16.91 -10.08
C GLU A 41 -1.92 15.76 -10.62
N ILE A 42 -2.15 14.70 -9.86
CA ILE A 42 -3.00 13.60 -10.31
C ILE A 42 -4.49 13.92 -10.29
N LYS A 43 -4.97 14.79 -9.39
CA LYS A 43 -6.42 15.09 -9.22
C LYS A 43 -7.16 15.37 -10.54
N PRO A 44 -6.68 16.26 -11.43
CA PRO A 44 -7.36 16.53 -12.70
C PRO A 44 -7.27 15.37 -13.73
N LEU A 45 -6.40 14.38 -13.49
CA LEU A 45 -6.16 13.26 -14.40
C LEU A 45 -7.01 12.02 -14.08
N ILE A 46 -7.63 11.96 -12.89
CA ILE A 46 -8.40 10.79 -12.46
C ILE A 46 -9.67 10.67 -13.29
N LYS A 47 -9.84 9.53 -13.95
CA LYS A 47 -11.05 9.14 -14.70
C LYS A 47 -11.35 7.69 -14.41
N SER A 48 -12.61 7.26 -14.35
CA SER A 48 -12.91 5.83 -14.14
C SER A 48 -12.31 4.99 -15.28
N SER A 49 -11.53 3.96 -14.96
CA SER A 49 -10.84 3.07 -15.92
C SER A 49 -10.68 1.67 -15.32
N ASP A 50 -10.95 0.60 -16.07
CA ASP A 50 -10.81 -0.79 -15.63
C ASP A 50 -9.36 -1.33 -15.70
N PHE A 51 -8.47 -0.57 -16.33
CA PHE A 51 -7.06 -0.91 -16.44
C PHE A 51 -6.29 -0.88 -15.11
N ASN A 52 -5.70 -2.01 -14.71
CA ASN A 52 -4.76 -2.10 -13.59
C ASN A 52 -3.31 -1.76 -14.02
N PRO A 53 -2.73 -0.63 -13.59
CA PRO A 53 -1.39 -0.20 -14.04
C PRO A 53 -0.22 -0.99 -13.44
N PHE A 54 -0.48 -1.82 -12.43
CA PHE A 54 0.53 -2.61 -11.73
C PHE A 54 0.31 -4.12 -11.85
N ALA A 55 -0.52 -4.58 -12.79
CA ALA A 55 -0.91 -5.98 -12.98
C ALA A 55 0.15 -7.00 -12.48
N ASN A 56 -0.24 -7.78 -11.46
CA ASN A 56 0.56 -8.81 -10.78
C ASN A 56 1.74 -8.34 -9.89
N ASP A 57 1.92 -7.03 -9.66
CA ASP A 57 2.93 -6.51 -8.73
C ASP A 57 2.30 -5.77 -7.54
N PHE A 58 1.95 -6.59 -6.56
CA PHE A 58 1.31 -6.15 -5.32
C PHE A 58 2.14 -5.13 -4.54
N SER A 59 3.46 -5.34 -4.45
CA SER A 59 4.38 -4.46 -3.72
C SER A 59 4.45 -3.06 -4.33
N LYS A 60 4.55 -2.93 -5.66
CA LYS A 60 4.49 -1.63 -6.34
C LYS A 60 3.13 -0.97 -6.15
N MET A 61 2.03 -1.72 -6.34
CA MET A 61 0.69 -1.17 -6.19
C MET A 61 0.48 -0.59 -4.79
N ARG A 62 0.81 -1.36 -3.75
CA ARG A 62 0.74 -0.91 -2.36
C ARG A 62 1.60 0.32 -2.10
N MET A 63 2.85 0.34 -2.58
CA MET A 63 3.76 1.46 -2.36
C MET A 63 3.26 2.74 -3.06
N MET A 64 2.73 2.61 -4.28
CA MET A 64 2.12 3.73 -4.99
C MET A 64 0.85 4.21 -4.27
N LEU A 65 0.00 3.29 -3.82
CA LEU A 65 -1.21 3.62 -3.07
C LEU A 65 -0.88 4.37 -1.78
N ALA A 66 0.09 3.92 -1.00
CA ALA A 66 0.54 4.61 0.21
C ALA A 66 1.09 6.01 -0.09
N ALA A 67 1.78 6.20 -1.21
CA ALA A 67 2.19 7.53 -1.64
C ALA A 67 0.98 8.43 -1.95
N ILE A 68 -0.08 7.89 -2.57
CA ILE A 68 -1.24 8.69 -2.95
C ILE A 68 -2.17 8.97 -1.74
N ASP A 69 -2.43 7.98 -0.90
CA ASP A 69 -3.38 8.03 0.21
C ASP A 69 -2.77 8.42 1.55
N ASP A 70 -1.49 8.79 1.55
CA ASP A 70 -0.71 9.13 2.76
C ASP A 70 -0.37 7.94 3.64
N TYR A 71 -1.27 6.97 3.71
CA TYR A 71 -1.08 5.78 4.50
C TYR A 71 -1.95 4.64 3.97
N VAL A 72 -1.37 3.43 3.97
CA VAL A 72 -2.12 2.18 3.78
C VAL A 72 -1.91 1.35 5.04
N PRO A 73 -2.98 1.06 5.80
CA PRO A 73 -2.89 0.23 6.99
C PRO A 73 -2.28 -1.15 6.68
N PRO A 74 -1.39 -1.68 7.54
CA PRO A 74 -0.87 -3.03 7.39
C PRO A 74 -1.96 -4.10 7.33
N GLU A 75 -3.04 -3.94 8.09
CA GLU A 75 -4.20 -4.83 8.10
C GLU A 75 -4.77 -4.98 6.69
N ARG A 76 -4.88 -3.88 5.95
CA ARG A 76 -5.39 -3.89 4.57
C ARG A 76 -4.46 -4.65 3.62
N THR A 77 -3.16 -4.51 3.84
CA THR A 77 -2.14 -5.26 3.09
C THR A 77 -2.30 -6.76 3.34
N ILE A 78 -2.42 -7.15 4.62
CA ILE A 78 -2.55 -8.56 5.03
C ILE A 78 -3.88 -9.14 4.53
N ALA A 79 -5.00 -8.43 4.71
CA ALA A 79 -6.31 -8.89 4.24
C ALA A 79 -6.31 -9.13 2.73
N SER A 80 -5.74 -8.20 1.95
CA SER A 80 -5.65 -8.34 0.50
C SER A 80 -4.75 -9.52 0.08
N LEU A 81 -3.66 -9.80 0.80
CA LEU A 81 -2.81 -10.98 0.58
C LEU A 81 -3.54 -12.28 0.91
N LEU A 82 -4.28 -12.35 2.01
CA LEU A 82 -5.09 -13.52 2.35
C LEU A 82 -6.12 -13.82 1.25
N VAL A 83 -6.78 -12.77 0.72
CA VAL A 83 -7.69 -12.93 -0.42
C VAL A 83 -6.93 -13.36 -1.68
N LEU A 84 -5.74 -12.80 -1.95
CA LEU A 84 -4.92 -13.20 -3.10
C LEU A 84 -4.54 -14.69 -3.04
N TRP A 85 -4.10 -15.16 -1.88
CA TRP A 85 -3.72 -16.57 -1.69
C TRP A 85 -4.92 -17.50 -1.76
N HIS A 86 -6.09 -17.04 -1.30
CA HIS A 86 -7.33 -17.76 -1.49
C HIS A 86 -7.68 -17.90 -2.98
N ILE A 87 -7.58 -16.81 -3.75
CA ILE A 87 -7.80 -16.82 -5.21
C ILE A 87 -6.81 -17.74 -5.93
N LYS A 88 -5.55 -17.73 -5.51
CA LYS A 88 -4.51 -18.62 -6.06
C LYS A 88 -4.66 -20.09 -5.63
N GLY A 89 -5.63 -20.41 -4.76
CA GLY A 89 -5.84 -21.77 -4.26
C GLY A 89 -4.74 -22.25 -3.30
N LEU A 90 -3.99 -21.33 -2.68
CA LEU A 90 -2.94 -21.66 -1.71
C LEU A 90 -3.50 -21.87 -0.31
N ILE A 91 -4.57 -21.14 0.00
CA ILE A 91 -5.28 -21.24 1.28
C ILE A 91 -6.80 -21.29 1.06
N SER A 92 -7.51 -21.86 2.03
CA SER A 92 -8.94 -21.67 2.22
C SER A 92 -9.15 -20.76 3.44
N LEU A 93 -10.03 -19.78 3.30
CA LEU A 93 -10.47 -18.90 4.38
C LEU A 93 -11.84 -19.38 4.83
N GLU A 94 -11.91 -19.96 6.03
CA GLU A 94 -13.09 -20.67 6.49
C GLU A 94 -13.37 -20.43 7.96
N ILE A 95 -14.54 -20.90 8.40
CA ILE A 95 -14.92 -20.92 9.80
C ILE A 95 -14.79 -22.37 10.26
N THR A 96 -13.90 -22.62 11.22
CA THR A 96 -13.64 -23.96 11.77
C THR A 96 -14.03 -24.07 13.23
N PRO A 97 -14.45 -25.25 13.71
CA PRO A 97 -14.65 -25.49 15.13
C PRO A 97 -13.32 -25.37 15.89
N LYS A 98 -13.35 -24.84 17.11
CA LYS A 98 -12.16 -24.72 17.98
C LYS A 98 -11.46 -26.06 18.18
N LYS A 99 -10.13 -26.09 18.00
CA LYS A 99 -9.30 -27.28 18.27
C LYS A 99 -9.24 -27.63 19.77
N HIS A 100 -9.24 -26.64 20.65
CA HIS A 100 -9.11 -26.84 22.09
C HIS A 100 -10.36 -26.35 22.85
N LEU A 101 -11.04 -27.29 23.51
CA LEU A 101 -12.26 -27.07 24.30
C LEU A 101 -12.03 -26.24 25.58
N LYS A 102 -10.78 -26.03 26.01
CA LYS A 102 -10.44 -25.40 27.30
C LYS A 102 -10.46 -23.85 27.30
N SER A 103 -10.84 -23.21 26.20
CA SER A 103 -10.90 -21.74 26.10
C SER A 103 -12.33 -21.21 26.04
N PHE A 104 -12.69 -20.31 26.96
CA PHE A 104 -13.96 -19.57 26.94
C PHE A 104 -14.11 -18.78 25.61
N GLY A 105 -15.32 -18.75 25.04
CA GLY A 105 -15.67 -18.00 23.81
C GLY A 105 -16.36 -18.86 22.73
N GLU A 106 -16.65 -18.28 21.56
CA GLU A 106 -17.41 -18.91 20.46
C GLU A 106 -16.86 -20.27 20.03
N GLN A 107 -17.75 -21.22 19.72
CA GLN A 107 -17.36 -22.60 19.33
C GLN A 107 -16.66 -22.66 17.97
N ASN A 108 -16.96 -21.69 17.11
CA ASN A 108 -16.42 -21.55 15.78
C ASN A 108 -15.49 -20.35 15.71
N GLN A 109 -14.44 -20.44 14.91
CA GLN A 109 -13.46 -19.38 14.72
C GLN A 109 -13.08 -19.27 13.26
N GLU A 110 -12.80 -18.04 12.84
CA GLU A 110 -12.15 -17.76 11.57
C GLU A 110 -10.77 -18.43 11.53
N SER A 111 -10.45 -19.06 10.42
CA SER A 111 -9.19 -19.79 10.26
C SER A 111 -8.65 -19.72 8.84
N ILE A 112 -7.36 -20.00 8.75
CA ILE A 112 -6.63 -20.19 7.49
C ILE A 112 -6.31 -21.67 7.39
N ARG A 113 -6.85 -22.36 6.39
CA ARG A 113 -6.39 -23.71 6.02
C ARG A 113 -5.40 -23.59 4.89
N PHE A 114 -4.19 -24.08 5.08
CA PHE A 114 -3.17 -24.13 4.02
C PHE A 114 -3.42 -25.37 3.15
N ILE A 115 -3.63 -25.15 1.86
CA ILE A 115 -3.78 -26.25 0.87
C ILE A 115 -2.39 -26.75 0.46
N THR A 116 -1.40 -25.86 0.54
CA THR A 116 -0.01 -26.15 0.21
C THR A 116 0.89 -25.29 1.09
N ARG A 117 1.97 -25.88 1.62
CA ARG A 117 2.96 -25.17 2.46
C ARG A 117 4.05 -24.46 1.65
N GLN A 118 4.20 -24.78 0.37
CA GLN A 118 5.22 -24.20 -0.50
C GLN A 118 4.68 -23.98 -1.91
N ASP A 119 4.72 -22.73 -2.38
CA ASP A 119 4.45 -22.40 -3.77
C ASP A 119 5.69 -21.80 -4.42
N LYS A 120 6.11 -22.40 -5.55
CA LYS A 120 7.27 -21.95 -6.33
C LYS A 120 7.00 -20.64 -7.06
N ASN A 121 5.73 -20.28 -7.26
CA ASN A 121 5.33 -19.07 -7.96
C ASN A 121 5.34 -17.82 -7.06
N LEU A 122 5.36 -17.99 -5.74
CA LEU A 122 5.52 -16.87 -4.83
C LEU A 122 6.98 -16.40 -4.82
N THR A 123 7.18 -15.09 -4.82
CA THR A 123 8.52 -14.47 -4.77
C THR A 123 8.55 -13.30 -3.77
N GLY A 124 9.75 -12.87 -3.40
CA GLY A 124 9.95 -11.65 -2.62
C GLY A 124 9.26 -11.66 -1.25
N ALA A 125 8.72 -10.51 -0.86
CA ALA A 125 8.04 -10.30 0.42
C ALA A 125 6.76 -11.16 0.55
N GLU A 126 6.04 -11.42 -0.56
CA GLU A 126 4.86 -12.27 -0.57
C GLU A 126 5.21 -13.69 -0.12
N LYS A 127 6.25 -14.28 -0.71
CA LYS A 127 6.76 -15.60 -0.33
C LYS A 127 7.16 -15.66 1.14
N LEU A 128 7.97 -14.70 1.58
CA LEU A 128 8.49 -14.67 2.95
C LEU A 128 7.38 -14.53 4.01
N PHE A 129 6.31 -13.82 3.68
CA PHE A 129 5.15 -13.68 4.57
C PHE A 129 4.27 -14.94 4.56
N PHE A 130 4.05 -15.53 3.38
CA PHE A 130 3.33 -16.80 3.23
C PHE A 130 4.02 -17.93 4.00
N GLU A 131 5.32 -18.12 3.77
CA GLU A 131 6.12 -19.16 4.42
C GLU A 131 6.10 -19.00 5.94
N MET A 132 6.21 -17.77 6.44
CA MET A 132 6.11 -17.46 7.87
C MET A 132 4.80 -17.97 8.48
N LEU A 133 3.65 -17.66 7.84
CA LEU A 133 2.34 -18.08 8.35
C LEU A 133 2.12 -19.59 8.17
N SER A 134 2.61 -20.18 7.07
CA SER A 134 2.50 -21.63 6.86
C SER A 134 3.31 -22.43 7.88
N ASN A 135 4.48 -21.92 8.30
CA ASN A 135 5.34 -22.54 9.31
C ASN A 135 4.78 -22.45 10.73
N TRP A 136 3.74 -21.63 10.94
CA TRP A 136 3.02 -21.54 12.21
C TRP A 136 1.92 -22.60 12.35
N THR A 137 1.61 -23.32 11.28
CA THR A 137 0.62 -24.39 11.33
C THR A 137 1.19 -25.65 11.96
N ASP A 138 0.33 -26.38 12.65
CA ASP A 138 0.58 -27.72 13.15
C ASP A 138 0.32 -28.77 12.05
N GLU A 139 0.20 -30.04 12.42
CA GLU A 139 -0.10 -31.14 11.49
C GLU A 139 -1.47 -31.00 10.80
N SER A 140 -2.37 -30.15 11.33
CA SER A 140 -3.71 -29.97 10.76
C SER A 140 -3.76 -29.03 9.56
N ASP A 141 -2.66 -28.34 9.24
CA ASP A 141 -2.58 -27.27 8.22
C ASP A 141 -3.57 -26.11 8.45
N ILE A 142 -4.20 -26.05 9.63
CA ILE A 142 -5.19 -25.03 9.98
C ILE A 142 -4.58 -24.12 11.03
N LEU A 143 -4.66 -22.81 10.79
CA LEU A 143 -4.29 -21.77 11.74
C LEU A 143 -5.54 -21.04 12.20
N GLN A 144 -5.93 -21.24 13.45
CA GLN A 144 -7.12 -20.61 14.02
C GLN A 144 -6.82 -19.20 14.52
N LYS A 145 -7.81 -18.31 14.50
CA LYS A 145 -7.67 -16.91 14.97
C LYS A 145 -7.00 -16.78 16.35
N SER A 146 -7.32 -17.65 17.32
CA SER A 146 -6.67 -17.60 18.63
C SER A 146 -5.19 -18.00 18.61
N GLU A 147 -4.82 -18.99 17.81
CA GLU A 147 -3.43 -19.43 17.62
C GLU A 147 -2.65 -18.31 16.90
N LEU A 148 -3.25 -17.77 15.84
CA LEU A 148 -2.72 -16.66 15.07
C LEU A 148 -2.43 -15.44 15.96
N TYR A 149 -3.33 -15.11 16.90
CA TYR A 149 -3.12 -14.04 17.87
C TYR A 149 -1.89 -14.32 18.75
N GLN A 150 -1.78 -15.51 19.34
CA GLN A 150 -0.66 -15.84 20.22
C GLN A 150 0.68 -15.81 19.48
N LEU A 151 0.74 -16.44 18.30
CA LEU A 151 1.95 -16.52 17.48
C LEU A 151 2.35 -15.14 16.93
N ALA A 152 1.40 -14.34 16.50
CA ALA A 152 1.66 -12.97 16.05
C ALA A 152 2.18 -12.07 17.19
N ARG A 153 1.68 -12.25 18.42
CA ARG A 153 2.17 -11.52 19.59
C ARG A 153 3.61 -11.89 19.92
N GLN A 154 3.96 -13.17 19.90
CA GLN A 154 5.32 -13.66 20.16
C GLN A 154 6.31 -13.20 19.08
N ASN A 155 5.88 -13.20 17.81
CA ASN A 155 6.69 -12.89 16.64
C ASN A 155 6.46 -11.47 16.10
N SER A 156 6.12 -10.51 16.97
CA SER A 156 5.76 -9.13 16.59
C SER A 156 6.79 -8.46 15.68
N SER A 157 8.08 -8.55 16.02
CA SER A 157 9.19 -7.97 15.25
C SER A 157 9.26 -8.53 13.84
N LEU A 158 9.05 -9.84 13.69
CA LEU A 158 9.08 -10.52 12.40
C LEU A 158 7.92 -10.06 11.51
N ILE A 159 6.71 -9.91 12.06
CA ILE A 159 5.56 -9.39 11.30
C ILE A 159 5.85 -7.99 10.75
N PHE A 160 6.32 -7.07 11.59
CA PHE A 160 6.66 -5.73 11.14
C PHE A 160 7.76 -5.73 10.09
N GLN A 161 8.79 -6.58 10.25
CA GLN A 161 9.84 -6.74 9.26
C GLN A 161 9.27 -7.23 7.92
N ARG A 162 8.34 -8.20 7.92
CA ARG A 162 7.70 -8.68 6.68
C ARG A 162 6.86 -7.57 6.00
N ILE A 163 6.10 -6.79 6.77
CA ILE A 163 5.34 -5.65 6.23
C ILE A 163 6.28 -4.59 5.64
N GLU A 164 7.41 -4.34 6.30
CA GLU A 164 8.43 -3.41 5.80
C GLU A 164 9.08 -3.90 4.51
N GLN A 165 9.28 -5.21 4.34
CA GLN A 165 9.79 -5.79 3.10
C GLN A 165 8.91 -5.46 1.90
N PHE A 166 7.57 -5.46 2.03
CA PHE A 166 6.67 -4.99 0.97
C PHE A 166 6.89 -3.52 0.61
N ILE A 167 7.22 -2.66 1.59
CA ILE A 167 7.54 -1.24 1.34
C ILE A 167 8.84 -1.15 0.53
N ILE A 168 9.87 -1.85 0.99
CA ILE A 168 11.20 -1.83 0.39
C ILE A 168 11.14 -2.35 -1.05
N GLU A 169 10.55 -3.53 -1.25
CA GLU A 169 10.38 -4.14 -2.57
C GLU A 169 9.57 -3.25 -3.50
N GLY A 170 8.46 -2.68 -3.03
CA GLY A 170 7.67 -1.73 -3.79
C GLY A 170 8.48 -0.50 -4.22
N LYS A 171 9.25 0.11 -3.32
CA LYS A 171 10.15 1.24 -3.65
C LYS A 171 11.17 0.84 -4.71
N HIS A 172 11.81 -0.32 -4.56
CA HIS A 172 12.78 -0.82 -5.53
C HIS A 172 12.14 -1.07 -6.90
N GLY A 173 10.95 -1.69 -6.94
CA GLY A 173 10.20 -1.91 -8.19
C GLY A 173 9.80 -0.60 -8.89
N LEU A 174 9.31 0.39 -8.15
CA LEU A 174 8.98 1.72 -8.69
C LEU A 174 10.23 2.45 -9.23
N ARG A 175 11.40 2.25 -8.61
CA ARG A 175 12.67 2.79 -9.10
C ARG A 175 13.14 2.08 -10.36
N ALA A 176 13.13 0.75 -10.37
CA ALA A 176 13.54 -0.07 -11.50
C ALA A 176 12.74 0.24 -12.77
N THR A 177 11.45 0.56 -12.61
CA THR A 177 10.55 0.93 -13.71
C THR A 177 10.57 2.43 -14.06
N GLY A 178 11.42 3.24 -13.39
CA GLY A 178 11.60 4.67 -13.66
C GLY A 178 10.44 5.56 -13.19
N GLN A 179 9.58 5.07 -12.30
CA GLN A 179 8.45 5.81 -11.74
C GLN A 179 8.85 6.67 -10.53
N MET A 180 9.95 6.29 -9.88
CA MET A 180 10.55 7.00 -8.76
C MET A 180 12.04 7.21 -9.03
N GLN A 181 12.56 8.39 -8.69
CA GLN A 181 14.00 8.65 -8.75
C GLN A 181 14.72 8.05 -7.54
N PRO A 182 15.97 7.60 -7.69
CA PRO A 182 16.80 7.23 -6.56
C PRO A 182 17.00 8.44 -5.65
N GLU A 183 17.00 8.19 -4.35
CA GLU A 183 17.21 9.21 -3.31
C GLU A 183 18.57 9.91 -3.53
N LYS A 184 18.54 11.14 -4.04
CA LYS A 184 19.74 12.00 -3.99
C LYS A 184 19.81 12.58 -2.58
N LYS A 185 20.70 12.03 -1.75
CA LYS A 185 21.14 12.71 -0.51
C LYS A 185 21.70 14.08 -0.91
N ARG A 186 20.91 15.14 -0.77
CA ARG A 186 21.42 16.50 -0.88
C ARG A 186 21.59 17.03 0.53
N ARG A 187 22.85 17.28 0.91
CA ARG A 187 23.15 18.14 2.04
C ARG A 187 22.91 19.58 1.58
N HIS A 188 22.02 20.29 2.26
CA HIS A 188 21.93 21.74 2.15
C HIS A 188 22.25 22.30 3.53
N PHE A 189 23.31 23.12 3.63
CA PHE A 189 23.74 23.74 4.89
C PHE A 189 23.94 22.76 6.07
N GLY A 190 24.52 21.58 5.83
CA GLY A 190 24.81 20.62 6.90
C GLY A 190 23.61 19.82 7.43
N PHE A 191 22.38 20.16 7.02
CA PHE A 191 21.18 19.38 7.35
C PHE A 191 20.99 18.25 6.32
N LEU A 192 20.81 17.03 6.82
CA LEU A 192 20.32 15.89 6.04
C LEU A 192 18.83 16.14 5.78
N ASP A 193 18.49 16.58 4.57
CA ASP A 193 17.10 16.66 4.16
C ASP A 193 16.56 15.22 4.11
N GLU A 194 15.57 14.91 4.94
CA GLU A 194 15.02 13.56 5.08
C GLU A 194 14.59 12.98 3.72
N GLN A 195 14.74 11.66 3.60
CA GLN A 195 14.54 10.83 2.42
C GLN A 195 13.12 10.95 1.84
N ARG A 196 12.86 11.99 1.06
CA ARG A 196 11.57 12.17 0.39
C ARG A 196 11.58 11.44 -0.95
N PRO A 197 10.66 10.50 -1.21
CA PRO A 197 10.53 9.90 -2.52
C PRO A 197 10.15 10.97 -3.54
N ILE A 198 10.92 11.03 -4.63
CA ILE A 198 10.69 11.93 -5.77
C ILE A 198 10.14 11.09 -6.90
N PHE A 199 8.93 11.42 -7.36
CA PHE A 199 8.28 10.73 -8.47
C PHE A 199 8.72 11.31 -9.82
N THR A 200 8.66 10.51 -10.87
CA THR A 200 8.85 11.01 -12.24
C THR A 200 7.49 11.35 -12.85
N SER A 201 7.48 11.97 -14.04
CA SER A 201 6.24 12.14 -14.80
C SER A 201 5.54 10.81 -15.09
N LYS A 202 6.31 9.73 -15.31
CA LYS A 202 5.79 8.36 -15.43
C LYS A 202 5.12 7.90 -14.14
N GLY A 203 5.74 8.16 -12.98
CA GLY A 203 5.15 7.87 -11.67
C GLY A 203 3.85 8.63 -11.43
N VAL A 204 3.77 9.91 -11.81
CA VAL A 204 2.54 10.71 -11.72
C VAL A 204 1.43 10.11 -12.59
N ARG A 205 1.73 9.71 -13.83
CA ARG A 205 0.75 9.06 -14.72
C ARG A 205 0.23 7.75 -14.12
N GLN A 206 1.11 6.87 -13.65
CA GLN A 206 0.70 5.62 -13.03
C GLN A 206 -0.07 5.81 -11.72
N ALA A 207 0.28 6.83 -10.94
CA ALA A 207 -0.50 7.19 -9.76
C ALA A 207 -1.93 7.62 -10.13
N ALA A 208 -2.09 8.38 -11.21
CA ALA A 208 -3.41 8.74 -11.74
C ALA A 208 -4.17 7.52 -12.28
N GLU A 209 -3.49 6.62 -13.00
CA GLU A 209 -4.07 5.35 -13.48
C GLU A 209 -4.52 4.46 -12.32
N LEU A 210 -3.76 4.37 -11.22
CA LEU A 210 -4.14 3.58 -10.05
C LEU A 210 -5.38 4.15 -9.37
N LYS A 211 -5.47 5.48 -9.27
CA LYS A 211 -6.67 6.15 -8.74
C LYS A 211 -7.88 5.99 -9.65
N SER A 212 -7.64 5.97 -10.96
CA SER A 212 -8.64 5.72 -12.00
C SER A 212 -9.22 4.31 -11.88
N TYR A 213 -8.34 3.31 -11.67
CA TYR A 213 -8.69 1.93 -11.39
C TYR A 213 -9.45 1.76 -10.07
N GLN A 214 -8.98 2.39 -9.00
CA GLN A 214 -9.70 2.40 -7.72
C GLN A 214 -11.11 3.01 -7.86
N ALA A 215 -11.25 4.11 -8.60
CA ALA A 215 -12.56 4.74 -8.83
C ALA A 215 -13.49 3.81 -9.61
N TRP A 216 -12.97 3.11 -10.63
CA TRP A 216 -13.73 2.13 -11.38
C TRP A 216 -14.19 0.95 -10.50
N LEU A 217 -13.28 0.36 -9.71
CA LEU A 217 -13.62 -0.74 -8.80
C LEU A 217 -14.72 -0.33 -7.80
N LYS A 218 -14.63 0.90 -7.26
CA LYS A 218 -15.62 1.44 -6.30
C LYS A 218 -17.01 1.66 -6.91
N MET A 219 -17.12 1.78 -8.24
CA MET A 219 -18.40 1.89 -8.94
C MET A 219 -19.04 0.53 -9.24
N GLN A 220 -18.30 -0.57 -9.07
CA GLN A 220 -18.82 -1.90 -9.37
C GLN A 220 -19.66 -2.45 -8.21
N ASN A 221 -20.74 -3.15 -8.55
CA ASN A 221 -21.55 -3.90 -7.59
C ASN A 221 -21.13 -5.37 -7.49
N ASN A 222 -20.47 -5.87 -8.53
CA ASN A 222 -19.93 -7.22 -8.59
C ASN A 222 -18.71 -7.21 -9.50
N ILE A 223 -17.61 -7.80 -9.04
CA ILE A 223 -16.37 -7.97 -9.82
C ILE A 223 -15.97 -9.43 -9.86
N ASP A 224 -15.22 -9.79 -10.91
CA ASP A 224 -14.59 -11.10 -11.02
C ASP A 224 -13.80 -11.43 -9.74
N PHE A 225 -13.93 -12.66 -9.28
CA PHE A 225 -13.17 -13.26 -8.18
C PHE A 225 -11.68 -12.92 -8.23
N LYS A 226 -11.09 -12.88 -9.43
CA LYS A 226 -9.67 -12.57 -9.63
C LYS A 226 -9.28 -11.15 -9.17
N LEU A 227 -10.24 -10.23 -9.10
CA LEU A 227 -10.02 -8.84 -8.74
C LEU A 227 -10.29 -8.55 -7.25
N TRP A 228 -10.73 -9.54 -6.47
CA TRP A 228 -11.11 -9.29 -5.06
C TRP A 228 -9.92 -8.82 -4.21
N SER A 229 -8.72 -9.34 -4.45
CA SER A 229 -7.51 -8.89 -3.73
C SER A 229 -7.24 -7.40 -3.97
N ASP A 230 -7.29 -6.96 -5.24
CA ASP A 230 -7.15 -5.54 -5.60
C ASP A 230 -8.25 -4.69 -4.94
N ALA A 231 -9.49 -5.18 -4.95
CA ALA A 231 -10.61 -4.49 -4.34
C ALA A 231 -10.44 -4.33 -2.82
N VAL A 232 -9.88 -5.32 -2.11
CA VAL A 232 -9.54 -5.16 -0.69
C VAL A 232 -8.43 -4.12 -0.50
N LEU A 233 -7.36 -4.18 -1.29
CA LEU A 233 -6.25 -3.23 -1.17
C LEU A 233 -6.69 -1.79 -1.46
N LEU A 234 -7.57 -1.61 -2.44
CA LEU A 234 -8.05 -0.32 -2.95
C LEU A 234 -9.37 0.14 -2.29
N GLU A 235 -9.82 -0.52 -1.21
CA GLU A 235 -11.05 -0.17 -0.47
C GLU A 235 -12.32 -0.16 -1.34
N ALA A 236 -12.41 -1.06 -2.32
CA ALA A 236 -13.58 -1.27 -3.18
C ALA A 236 -14.35 -2.53 -2.79
N GLU A 237 -14.42 -2.81 -1.49
CA GLU A 237 -14.96 -4.06 -0.92
C GLU A 237 -16.46 -4.27 -1.17
N ASN A 238 -17.19 -3.19 -1.46
CA ASN A 238 -18.60 -3.27 -1.83
C ASN A 238 -18.80 -4.14 -3.08
N ALA A 239 -17.83 -4.13 -4.00
CA ALA A 239 -17.86 -4.90 -5.24
C ALA A 239 -17.65 -6.42 -5.06
N ILE A 240 -17.17 -6.86 -3.89
CA ILE A 240 -16.92 -8.29 -3.61
C ILE A 240 -18.24 -8.97 -3.26
N SER A 241 -18.63 -10.00 -4.01
CA SER A 241 -19.90 -10.70 -3.81
C SER A 241 -19.89 -11.58 -2.55
N ASP A 242 -18.79 -12.26 -2.25
CA ASP A 242 -18.67 -13.09 -1.05
C ASP A 242 -18.20 -12.27 0.15
N LYS A 243 -19.16 -11.84 0.97
CA LYS A 243 -18.88 -11.08 2.18
C LYS A 243 -18.23 -11.94 3.28
N GLN A 244 -18.39 -13.27 3.25
CA GLN A 244 -17.80 -14.14 4.26
C GLN A 244 -16.27 -14.17 4.12
N ILE A 245 -15.75 -14.39 2.91
CA ILE A 245 -14.30 -14.37 2.64
C ILE A 245 -13.69 -13.02 3.01
N LEU A 246 -14.37 -11.92 2.64
CA LEU A 246 -13.96 -10.57 3.02
C LEU A 246 -13.91 -10.40 4.54
N ASN A 247 -14.95 -10.80 5.26
CA ASN A 247 -15.02 -10.66 6.72
C ASN A 247 -13.96 -11.50 7.44
N ILE A 248 -13.74 -12.74 6.99
CA ILE A 248 -12.71 -13.63 7.54
C ILE A 248 -11.31 -13.02 7.31
N SER A 249 -10.99 -12.59 6.09
CA SER A 249 -9.68 -11.99 5.79
C SER A 249 -9.40 -10.75 6.65
N LYS A 250 -10.43 -9.90 6.86
CA LYS A 250 -10.34 -8.73 7.74
C LYS A 250 -10.14 -9.12 9.20
N ALA A 251 -10.98 -10.02 9.73
CA ALA A 251 -10.90 -10.44 11.12
C ALA A 251 -9.51 -11.03 11.45
N LEU A 252 -8.98 -11.87 10.56
CA LEU A 252 -7.64 -12.45 10.70
C LEU A 252 -6.54 -11.40 10.59
N SER A 253 -6.62 -10.49 9.61
CA SER A 253 -5.63 -9.41 9.45
C SER A 253 -5.57 -8.46 10.65
N GLN A 254 -6.74 -8.09 11.19
CA GLN A 254 -6.85 -7.29 12.41
C GLN A 254 -6.25 -8.03 13.59
N THR A 255 -6.57 -9.33 13.73
CA THR A 255 -6.02 -10.17 14.81
C THR A 255 -4.49 -10.19 14.77
N ILE A 256 -3.88 -10.38 13.60
CA ILE A 256 -2.42 -10.36 13.42
C ILE A 256 -1.83 -9.02 13.89
N MET A 257 -2.39 -7.91 13.44
CA MET A 257 -1.82 -6.59 13.74
C MET A 257 -2.06 -6.15 15.18
N THR A 258 -3.25 -6.41 15.74
CA THR A 258 -3.53 -6.16 17.17
C THR A 258 -2.57 -6.95 18.05
N ALA A 259 -2.36 -8.23 17.75
CA ALA A 259 -1.41 -9.08 18.45
C ALA A 259 0.04 -8.59 18.33
N ALA A 260 0.49 -8.26 17.11
CA ALA A 260 1.84 -7.76 16.86
C ALA A 260 2.10 -6.44 17.61
N ASN A 261 1.12 -5.53 17.62
CA ASN A 261 1.19 -4.29 18.39
C ASN A 261 1.28 -4.55 19.90
N ALA A 262 0.46 -5.45 20.44
CA ALA A 262 0.52 -5.85 21.85
C ALA A 262 1.88 -6.47 22.21
N GLY A 263 2.44 -7.30 21.33
CA GLY A 263 3.77 -7.90 21.50
C GLY A 263 4.92 -6.88 21.43
N LYS A 264 4.76 -5.81 20.64
CA LYS A 264 5.74 -4.71 20.58
C LYS A 264 5.72 -3.88 21.86
N GLN A 265 4.53 -3.54 22.36
CA GLN A 265 4.36 -2.79 23.61
C GLN A 265 4.88 -3.55 24.83
N SER A 266 4.67 -4.87 24.91
CA SER A 266 5.18 -5.67 26.01
C SER A 266 6.71 -5.73 26.03
N LYS A 267 7.38 -5.65 24.87
CA LYS A 267 8.84 -5.62 24.79
C LYS A 267 9.40 -4.25 25.20
N SER A 268 8.74 -3.15 24.81
CA SER A 268 9.18 -1.80 25.20
C SER A 268 8.96 -1.45 26.68
N LEU A 269 8.17 -2.22 27.41
CA LEU A 269 7.92 -2.05 28.85
C LEU A 269 8.79 -2.98 29.71
N GLY A 270 9.54 -3.89 29.09
CA GLY A 270 10.44 -4.84 29.74
C GLY A 270 11.92 -4.45 29.67
N ASP A 271 12.23 -3.35 28.99
CA ASP A 271 13.54 -2.69 28.93
C ASP A 271 13.49 -1.41 29.80
#